data_AF-A0A1Q5DVR8-F1
#
_entry.id   AF-A0A1Q5DVR8-F1
#
_cell.length_a   1.000
_cell.length_b   1.000
_cell.length_c   1.000
_cell.angle_alpha   90.00
_cell.angle_beta   90.00
_cell.angle_gamma   90.00
#
_symmetry.space_group_name_H-M   'P 1'
#
loop_
_entity.id
_entity.type
_entity.pdbx_description
1 polymer ?
#
loop_
_entity_poly.entity_id
_entity_poly.type
_entity_poly.pdbx_seq_one_letter_code
_entity_poly.pdbx_strand_id
1 'polypeptide(L)'
;MTAPTLPAVPGPQAVTTPPTGAAPWPVRLLLDGDDDHAVHRAAYQRADPARGRITVDPTPHATSPAYLALDVLRAMGRDGFSRPEAERMSTDPAWRAVTCWTLATDVHEAIVLRAHRLTLERLRRLAVWRADTGIRLTLIAHAPEPADEQHLQTRLHDAGLTDAQGVRGADDVLEAIGPPATGRRHGPPPGDHAHPLPTLPRSGMAAFRADCWRRQNDVHFTHTDGQYRAGYAAARTWLARTLPSPPPTAGPADGRTAEPTAFTLQETEAVRLFLARLTVSSPSPQHTVARVRGAQAGFLSRSVLLDVPDDLTDCAGPGLTTVPLTPRVLHTITWRLPNPLRAAALASMLFTGTSRDLLSMTQIESVDHHHATVAIDRDSRINIGQAPGPRHMYAVPPRARPLLRAAVEFRRRSPRTADHHGLFANCFGTTPRLEALVADAGLAIPTLVHPHPGDDWHTTARCWRLHTPAPPTPDVLPRLVELRP
;
A
#
# COMPACT_ATOMS: atom_id res chain seq x y z
N MET A 1 33.07 44.16 -16.59
CA MET A 1 33.25 42.96 -15.74
C MET A 1 31.88 42.48 -15.33
N THR A 2 31.37 41.52 -16.08
CA THR A 2 30.02 40.96 -16.03
C THR A 2 29.95 39.87 -14.96
N ALA A 3 28.94 39.96 -14.08
CA ALA A 3 28.66 38.97 -13.05
C ALA A 3 28.13 37.65 -13.68
N PRO A 4 28.49 36.47 -13.15
CA PRO A 4 28.05 35.20 -13.70
C PRO A 4 26.59 34.91 -13.34
N THR A 5 25.77 34.69 -14.36
CA THR A 5 24.38 34.22 -14.26
C THR A 5 24.37 32.74 -13.89
N LEU A 6 23.81 32.42 -12.72
CA LEU A 6 23.52 31.04 -12.31
C LEU A 6 22.36 30.46 -13.16
N PRO A 7 22.42 29.19 -13.58
CA PRO A 7 21.34 28.56 -14.34
C PRO A 7 20.11 28.33 -13.46
N ALA A 8 18.93 28.51 -14.06
CA ALA A 8 17.64 28.31 -13.42
C ALA A 8 17.45 26.86 -12.95
N VAL A 9 16.95 26.71 -11.72
CA VAL A 9 16.50 25.44 -11.14
C VAL A 9 15.32 24.91 -11.97
N PRO A 10 15.35 23.66 -12.47
CA PRO A 10 14.19 23.10 -13.17
C PRO A 10 13.02 22.97 -12.19
N GLY A 11 11.92 23.64 -12.52
CA GLY A 11 10.67 23.56 -11.77
C GLY A 11 10.12 22.13 -11.72
N PRO A 12 9.23 21.82 -10.76
CA PRO A 12 8.62 20.50 -10.64
C PRO A 12 7.92 20.13 -11.95
N GLN A 13 8.40 19.08 -12.61
CA GLN A 13 7.74 18.51 -13.78
C GLN A 13 6.32 18.12 -13.37
N ALA A 14 5.35 18.83 -13.95
CA ALA A 14 3.96 18.44 -13.91
C ALA A 14 3.87 16.98 -14.37
N VAL A 15 3.36 16.12 -13.51
CA VAL A 15 3.02 14.75 -13.87
C VAL A 15 1.93 14.84 -14.94
N THR A 16 2.34 14.71 -16.19
CA THR A 16 1.45 14.56 -17.33
C THR A 16 0.54 13.38 -17.06
N THR A 17 -0.75 13.64 -16.94
CA THR A 17 -1.81 12.67 -17.24
C THR A 17 -1.43 11.89 -18.49
N PRO A 18 -1.56 10.55 -18.49
CA PRO A 18 -1.24 9.76 -19.68
C PRO A 18 -2.06 10.27 -20.87
N PRO A 19 -1.47 10.40 -22.06
CA PRO A 19 -2.19 10.82 -23.25
C PRO A 19 -3.30 9.80 -23.52
N THR A 20 -4.54 10.25 -23.41
CA THR A 20 -5.71 9.55 -23.93
C THR A 20 -5.57 9.55 -25.46
N GLY A 21 -5.00 8.49 -26.04
CA GLY A 21 -4.91 8.40 -27.51
C GLY A 21 -3.70 7.67 -28.13
N ALA A 22 -2.89 6.92 -27.39
CA ALA A 22 -2.01 5.95 -28.06
C ALA A 22 -2.87 4.81 -28.62
N ALA A 23 -2.81 4.57 -29.94
CA ALA A 23 -3.50 3.45 -30.55
C ALA A 23 -3.10 2.14 -29.82
N PRO A 24 -4.07 1.32 -29.41
CA PRO A 24 -3.77 0.12 -28.63
C PRO A 24 -2.94 -0.83 -29.48
N TRP A 25 -1.93 -1.46 -28.88
CA TRP A 25 -1.05 -2.41 -29.56
C TRP A 25 -1.86 -3.54 -30.19
N PRO A 26 -1.64 -3.89 -31.48
CA PRO A 26 -2.45 -4.91 -32.15
C PRO A 26 -2.41 -6.23 -31.38
N VAL A 27 -3.52 -6.96 -31.41
CA VAL A 27 -3.57 -8.29 -30.78
C VAL A 27 -2.68 -9.23 -31.57
N ARG A 28 -1.78 -9.95 -30.90
CA ARG A 28 -0.95 -10.95 -31.56
C ARG A 28 -1.64 -12.31 -31.48
N LEU A 29 -1.93 -12.92 -32.62
CA LEU A 29 -2.49 -14.27 -32.70
C LEU A 29 -1.37 -15.22 -33.12
N LEU A 30 -0.91 -16.06 -32.20
CA LEU A 30 0.11 -17.07 -32.46
C LEU A 30 -0.59 -18.39 -32.78
N LEU A 31 -0.36 -18.91 -33.99
CA LEU A 31 -0.99 -20.13 -34.49
C LEU A 31 -0.02 -21.31 -34.32
N ASP A 32 -0.32 -22.16 -33.36
CA ASP A 32 0.42 -23.37 -33.02
C ASP A 32 -0.27 -24.58 -33.68
N GLY A 33 0.12 -24.87 -34.92
CA GLY A 33 -0.49 -25.90 -35.75
C GLY A 33 -0.34 -27.32 -35.20
N ASP A 34 0.72 -27.58 -34.42
CA ASP A 34 1.07 -28.91 -33.91
C ASP A 34 0.72 -29.11 -32.42
N ASP A 35 0.15 -28.10 -31.75
CA ASP A 35 -0.07 -28.08 -30.29
C ASP A 35 1.25 -28.36 -29.53
N ASP A 36 2.33 -27.69 -29.94
CA ASP A 36 3.69 -27.97 -29.47
C ASP A 36 3.85 -27.62 -27.98
N HIS A 37 4.22 -28.62 -27.20
CA HIS A 37 4.58 -28.46 -25.79
C HIS A 37 5.70 -27.44 -25.55
N ALA A 38 6.59 -27.19 -26.52
CA ALA A 38 7.63 -26.17 -26.45
C ALA A 38 7.04 -24.76 -26.42
N VAL A 39 6.03 -24.48 -27.25
CA VAL A 39 5.30 -23.19 -27.28
C VAL A 39 4.60 -22.95 -25.95
N HIS A 40 3.91 -23.97 -25.44
CA HIS A 40 3.25 -23.91 -24.14
C HIS A 40 4.24 -23.63 -23.01
N ARG A 41 5.38 -24.35 -22.99
CA ARG A 41 6.45 -24.17 -22.01
C ARG A 41 7.06 -22.76 -22.09
N ALA A 42 7.35 -22.27 -23.28
CA ALA A 42 7.92 -20.95 -23.51
C ALA A 42 6.99 -19.85 -22.96
N ALA A 43 5.69 -19.94 -23.26
CA ALA A 43 4.70 -19.00 -22.74
C ALA A 43 4.67 -18.98 -21.20
N TYR A 44 4.74 -20.13 -20.54
CA TYR A 44 4.80 -20.20 -19.07
C TYR A 44 6.12 -19.66 -18.49
N GLN A 45 7.24 -19.90 -19.16
CA GLN A 45 8.55 -19.41 -18.75
C GLN A 45 8.69 -17.90 -18.95
N ARG A 46 7.97 -17.32 -19.91
CA ARG A 46 7.89 -15.87 -20.17
C ARG A 46 7.18 -15.10 -19.06
N ALA A 47 6.23 -15.74 -18.37
CA ALA A 47 5.44 -15.13 -17.32
C ALA A 47 6.29 -14.67 -16.12
N ASP A 48 6.15 -13.40 -15.77
CA ASP A 48 6.74 -12.76 -14.59
C ASP A 48 5.79 -11.67 -14.08
N PRO A 49 4.83 -12.03 -13.20
CA PRO A 49 3.82 -11.09 -12.72
C PRO A 49 4.43 -9.88 -12.00
N ALA A 50 5.59 -10.04 -11.37
CA ALA A 50 6.31 -8.95 -10.71
C ALA A 50 6.88 -7.92 -11.70
N ARG A 51 7.03 -8.31 -12.98
CA ARG A 51 7.43 -7.44 -14.09
C ARG A 51 6.27 -7.16 -15.06
N GLY A 52 5.03 -7.36 -14.62
CA GLY A 52 3.84 -6.99 -15.41
C GLY A 52 3.52 -7.91 -16.58
N ARG A 53 4.06 -9.13 -16.60
CA ARG A 53 3.82 -10.13 -17.67
C ARG A 53 3.15 -11.37 -17.13
N ILE A 54 2.01 -11.74 -17.66
CA ILE A 54 1.25 -12.90 -17.21
C ILE A 54 0.95 -13.86 -18.35
N THR A 55 0.86 -15.14 -18.01
CA THR A 55 0.38 -16.20 -18.92
C THR A 55 -0.82 -16.87 -18.27
N VAL A 56 -1.94 -16.84 -18.98
CA VAL A 56 -3.25 -17.33 -18.55
C VAL A 56 -3.53 -18.62 -19.29
N ASP A 57 -3.80 -19.68 -18.54
CA ASP A 57 -4.28 -20.95 -19.09
C ASP A 57 -5.75 -21.13 -18.68
N PRO A 58 -6.68 -20.89 -19.62
CA PRO A 58 -8.10 -20.96 -19.32
C PRO A 58 -8.49 -22.37 -18.84
N THR A 59 -9.19 -22.45 -17.71
CA THR A 59 -9.69 -23.71 -17.16
C THR A 59 -10.59 -24.40 -18.20
N PRO A 60 -10.27 -25.63 -18.64
CA PRO A 60 -11.02 -26.31 -19.69
C PRO A 60 -12.45 -26.63 -19.24
N HIS A 61 -13.40 -26.58 -20.17
CA HIS A 61 -14.83 -26.90 -19.96
C HIS A 61 -15.56 -26.09 -18.87
N ALA A 62 -14.96 -25.04 -18.32
CA ALA A 62 -15.66 -24.13 -17.43
C ALA A 62 -16.78 -23.43 -18.19
N THR A 63 -18.02 -23.53 -17.72
CA THR A 63 -19.19 -22.93 -18.41
C THR A 63 -19.43 -21.47 -18.00
N SER A 64 -19.01 -21.06 -16.79
CA SER A 64 -19.19 -19.69 -16.33
C SER A 64 -18.15 -18.72 -16.93
N PRO A 65 -18.55 -17.53 -17.41
CA PRO A 65 -17.64 -16.47 -17.82
C PRO A 65 -16.75 -15.94 -16.69
N ALA A 66 -17.11 -16.15 -15.43
CA ALA A 66 -16.31 -15.74 -14.28
C ALA A 66 -14.98 -16.51 -14.21
N TYR A 67 -14.93 -17.77 -14.64
CA TYR A 67 -13.72 -18.60 -14.55
C TYR A 67 -12.54 -18.01 -15.31
N LEU A 68 -12.77 -17.40 -16.48
CA LEU A 68 -11.68 -16.75 -17.21
C LEU A 68 -11.09 -15.58 -16.41
N ALA A 69 -11.93 -14.78 -15.72
CA ALA A 69 -11.43 -13.74 -14.83
C ALA A 69 -10.65 -14.32 -13.65
N LEU A 70 -11.09 -15.44 -13.09
CA LEU A 70 -10.36 -16.14 -12.02
C LEU A 70 -9.02 -16.69 -12.50
N ASP A 71 -8.95 -17.22 -13.73
CA ASP A 71 -7.71 -17.70 -14.35
C ASP A 71 -6.73 -16.54 -14.58
N VAL A 72 -7.23 -15.38 -15.00
CA VAL A 72 -6.42 -14.15 -15.13
C VAL A 72 -5.89 -13.70 -13.77
N LEU A 73 -6.74 -13.69 -12.73
CA LEU A 73 -6.34 -13.36 -11.36
C LEU A 73 -5.29 -14.37 -10.84
N ARG A 74 -5.48 -15.67 -11.09
CA ARG A 74 -4.50 -16.71 -10.76
C ARG A 74 -3.16 -16.46 -11.46
N ALA A 75 -3.17 -16.09 -12.74
CA ALA A 75 -1.96 -15.75 -13.49
C ALA A 75 -1.22 -14.53 -12.92
N MET A 76 -1.93 -13.58 -12.28
CA MET A 76 -1.36 -12.47 -11.51
C MET A 76 -0.86 -12.89 -10.11
N GLY A 77 -0.93 -14.18 -9.75
CA GLY A 77 -0.57 -14.70 -8.43
C GLY A 77 -1.65 -14.51 -7.37
N ARG A 78 -2.93 -14.57 -7.75
CA ARG A 78 -4.11 -14.39 -6.88
C ARG A 78 -4.94 -15.67 -6.83
N ASP A 79 -4.42 -16.69 -6.17
CA ASP A 79 -4.98 -18.06 -6.22
C ASP A 79 -5.96 -18.39 -5.08
N GLY A 80 -6.35 -17.39 -4.26
CA GLY A 80 -7.24 -17.59 -3.12
C GLY A 80 -8.60 -18.20 -3.45
N PHE A 81 -9.06 -18.11 -4.71
CA PHE A 81 -10.35 -18.64 -5.17
C PHE A 81 -10.43 -20.16 -5.29
N SER A 82 -9.29 -20.85 -5.30
CA SER A 82 -9.24 -22.31 -5.49
C SER A 82 -9.69 -23.09 -4.24
N ARG A 83 -9.99 -22.39 -3.13
CA ARG A 83 -10.42 -23.01 -1.87
C ARG A 83 -11.94 -23.21 -1.83
N PRO A 84 -12.44 -24.34 -1.32
CA PRO A 84 -13.87 -24.60 -1.19
C PRO A 84 -14.62 -23.54 -0.37
N GLU A 85 -13.93 -22.95 0.61
CA GLU A 85 -14.46 -21.95 1.55
C GLU A 85 -14.34 -20.51 1.05
N ALA A 86 -13.60 -20.28 -0.04
CA ALA A 86 -13.37 -18.93 -0.55
C ALA A 86 -14.66 -18.32 -1.12
N GLU A 87 -14.82 -17.01 -0.91
CA GLU A 87 -15.94 -16.27 -1.48
C GLU A 87 -15.96 -16.40 -3.01
N ARG A 88 -17.11 -16.81 -3.54
CA ARG A 88 -17.36 -16.85 -4.98
C ARG A 88 -17.63 -15.44 -5.49
N MET A 89 -16.76 -14.94 -6.35
CA MET A 89 -17.02 -13.70 -7.08
C MET A 89 -17.89 -13.98 -8.31
N SER A 90 -18.97 -13.21 -8.48
CA SER A 90 -19.73 -13.21 -9.73
C SER A 90 -18.91 -12.57 -10.87
N THR A 91 -19.37 -12.76 -12.11
CA THR A 91 -18.66 -12.36 -13.33
C THR A 91 -18.21 -10.89 -13.32
N ASP A 92 -19.11 -9.94 -13.10
CA ASP A 92 -18.77 -8.52 -13.21
C ASP A 92 -17.81 -8.03 -12.11
N PRO A 93 -18.00 -8.37 -10.81
CA PRO A 93 -16.99 -8.13 -9.79
C PRO A 93 -15.64 -8.76 -10.11
N ALA A 94 -15.60 -9.98 -10.65
CA ALA A 94 -14.35 -10.67 -10.99
C ALA A 94 -13.58 -9.92 -12.08
N TRP A 95 -14.26 -9.53 -13.18
CA TRP A 95 -13.64 -8.72 -14.23
C TRP A 95 -13.25 -7.32 -13.75
N ARG A 96 -14.05 -6.70 -12.87
CA ARG A 96 -13.66 -5.43 -12.24
C ARG A 96 -12.38 -5.58 -11.43
N ALA A 97 -12.23 -6.67 -10.68
CA ALA A 97 -11.02 -6.96 -9.93
C ALA A 97 -9.82 -7.18 -10.87
N VAL A 98 -9.99 -7.91 -11.98
CA VAL A 98 -8.96 -8.07 -13.01
C VAL A 98 -8.46 -6.71 -13.49
N THR A 99 -9.36 -5.82 -13.91
CA THR A 99 -9.00 -4.47 -14.39
C THR A 99 -8.26 -3.67 -13.31
N CYS A 100 -8.77 -3.66 -12.08
CA CYS A 100 -8.16 -2.90 -10.98
C CYS A 100 -6.77 -3.43 -10.61
N TRP A 101 -6.58 -4.74 -10.59
CA TRP A 101 -5.26 -5.33 -10.34
C TRP A 101 -4.30 -5.06 -11.48
N THR A 102 -4.74 -5.18 -12.73
CA THR A 102 -3.94 -4.85 -13.91
C THR A 102 -3.33 -3.45 -13.79
N LEU A 103 -4.17 -2.46 -13.47
CA LEU A 103 -3.75 -1.05 -13.30
C LEU A 103 -2.89 -0.82 -12.05
N ALA A 104 -3.15 -1.55 -10.97
CA ALA A 104 -2.44 -1.37 -9.70
C ALA A 104 -1.07 -2.05 -9.66
N THR A 105 -0.90 -3.18 -10.36
CA THR A 105 0.35 -3.95 -10.42
C THR A 105 1.10 -3.78 -11.73
N ASP A 106 0.69 -2.82 -12.57
CA ASP A 106 1.35 -2.47 -13.84
C ASP A 106 1.52 -3.67 -14.79
N VAL A 107 0.48 -4.51 -14.87
CA VAL A 107 0.43 -5.58 -15.85
C VAL A 107 0.18 -4.96 -17.21
N HIS A 108 1.12 -5.16 -18.13
CA HIS A 108 1.11 -4.58 -19.46
C HIS A 108 1.18 -5.63 -20.58
N GLU A 109 1.44 -6.90 -20.25
CA GLU A 109 1.48 -8.01 -21.22
C GLU A 109 0.73 -9.22 -20.68
N ALA A 110 -0.18 -9.77 -21.49
CA ALA A 110 -0.93 -10.97 -21.18
C ALA A 110 -0.90 -11.95 -22.36
N ILE A 111 -0.43 -13.18 -22.10
CA ILE A 111 -0.51 -14.30 -23.04
C ILE A 111 -1.68 -15.17 -22.60
N VAL A 112 -2.67 -15.41 -23.46
CA VAL A 112 -3.79 -16.31 -23.19
C VAL A 112 -3.64 -17.55 -24.06
N LEU A 113 -3.50 -18.70 -23.39
CA LEU A 113 -3.36 -19.99 -24.05
C LEU A 113 -4.71 -20.50 -24.54
N ARG A 114 -4.68 -21.36 -25.56
CA ARG A 114 -5.85 -22.11 -26.07
C ARG A 114 -7.02 -21.19 -26.46
N ALA A 115 -6.72 -20.05 -27.08
CA ALA A 115 -7.70 -19.05 -27.48
C ALA A 115 -8.81 -19.60 -28.40
N HIS A 116 -8.50 -20.60 -29.23
CA HIS A 116 -9.46 -21.34 -30.05
C HIS A 116 -10.64 -21.95 -29.26
N ARG A 117 -10.45 -22.27 -27.97
CA ARG A 117 -11.47 -22.84 -27.08
C ARG A 117 -12.31 -21.79 -26.34
N LEU A 118 -12.00 -20.51 -26.51
CA LEU A 118 -12.76 -19.44 -25.86
C LEU A 118 -14.10 -19.21 -26.58
N THR A 119 -15.15 -18.99 -25.78
CA THR A 119 -16.45 -18.58 -26.30
C THR A 119 -16.43 -17.10 -26.71
N LEU A 120 -17.39 -16.69 -27.56
CA LEU A 120 -17.53 -15.30 -27.99
C LEU A 120 -17.62 -14.32 -26.81
N GLU A 121 -18.38 -14.66 -25.77
CA GLU A 121 -18.50 -13.83 -24.57
C GLU A 121 -17.16 -13.64 -23.84
N ARG A 122 -16.34 -14.69 -23.76
CA ARG A 122 -15.00 -14.60 -23.15
C ARG A 122 -14.07 -13.71 -23.95
N LEU A 123 -14.11 -13.82 -25.27
CA LEU A 123 -13.34 -12.95 -26.17
C LEU A 123 -13.77 -11.49 -26.03
N ARG A 124 -15.08 -11.21 -25.94
CA ARG A 124 -15.61 -9.85 -25.69
C ARG A 124 -15.10 -9.28 -24.37
N ARG A 125 -15.03 -10.08 -23.31
CA ARG A 125 -14.47 -9.64 -22.03
C ARG A 125 -12.96 -9.36 -22.11
N LEU A 126 -12.20 -10.15 -22.87
CA LEU A 126 -10.78 -9.84 -23.15
C LEU A 126 -10.63 -8.53 -23.94
N ALA A 127 -11.50 -8.26 -24.91
CA ALA A 127 -11.52 -7.01 -25.66
C ALA A 127 -11.78 -5.79 -24.76
N VAL A 128 -12.81 -5.88 -23.89
CA VAL A 128 -13.11 -4.84 -22.91
C VAL A 128 -11.94 -4.64 -21.93
N TRP A 129 -11.37 -5.73 -21.40
CA TRP A 129 -10.22 -5.64 -20.50
C TRP A 129 -9.02 -4.97 -21.16
N ARG A 130 -8.72 -5.32 -22.43
CA ARG A 130 -7.67 -4.67 -23.23
C ARG A 130 -7.94 -3.18 -23.41
N ALA A 131 -9.16 -2.81 -23.80
CA ALA A 131 -9.54 -1.41 -23.99
C ALA A 131 -9.41 -0.59 -22.69
N ASP A 132 -9.82 -1.16 -21.56
CA ASP A 132 -9.82 -0.50 -20.25
C ASP A 132 -8.42 -0.31 -19.64
N THR A 133 -7.45 -1.14 -20.05
CA THR A 133 -6.13 -1.22 -19.40
C THR A 133 -4.95 -0.93 -20.32
N GLY A 134 -5.15 -1.00 -21.63
CA GLY A 134 -4.09 -0.82 -22.62
C GLY A 134 -3.08 -1.97 -22.70
N ILE A 135 -3.40 -3.15 -22.15
CA ILE A 135 -2.49 -4.30 -22.18
C ILE A 135 -2.17 -4.76 -23.61
N ARG A 136 -0.96 -5.31 -23.77
CA ARG A 136 -0.56 -6.08 -24.94
C ARG A 136 -1.11 -7.50 -24.80
N LEU A 137 -2.13 -7.81 -25.60
CA LEU A 137 -2.78 -9.12 -25.61
C LEU A 137 -2.17 -10.02 -26.69
N THR A 138 -1.65 -11.17 -26.27
CA THR A 138 -1.19 -12.25 -27.15
C THR A 138 -2.09 -13.46 -26.94
N LEU A 139 -2.64 -14.01 -28.01
CA LEU A 139 -3.52 -15.17 -28.01
C LEU A 139 -2.79 -16.33 -28.68
N ILE A 140 -2.66 -17.46 -27.99
CA ILE A 140 -2.10 -18.70 -28.57
C ILE A 140 -3.26 -19.63 -28.90
N ALA A 141 -3.35 -20.06 -30.15
CA ALA A 141 -4.42 -20.91 -30.64
C ALA A 141 -3.87 -22.10 -31.42
N HIS A 142 -4.52 -23.25 -31.26
CA HIS A 142 -4.32 -24.40 -32.11
C HIS A 142 -5.39 -24.36 -33.20
N ALA A 143 -4.94 -24.26 -34.44
CA ALA A 143 -5.76 -24.22 -35.64
C ALA A 143 -5.00 -24.97 -36.75
N PRO A 144 -5.13 -26.30 -36.80
CA PRO A 144 -4.38 -27.13 -37.74
C PRO A 144 -4.83 -26.91 -39.19
N GLU A 145 -6.10 -26.57 -39.41
CA GLU A 145 -6.67 -26.33 -40.74
C GLU A 145 -6.93 -24.83 -41.01
N PRO A 146 -6.82 -24.37 -42.28
CA PRO A 146 -7.14 -22.98 -42.64
C PRO A 146 -8.58 -22.57 -42.29
N ALA A 147 -9.52 -23.51 -42.32
CA ALA A 147 -10.92 -23.26 -41.95
C ALA A 147 -11.07 -22.94 -40.44
N ASP A 148 -10.30 -23.61 -39.58
CA ASP A 148 -10.29 -23.35 -38.14
C ASP A 148 -9.72 -21.97 -37.84
N GLU A 149 -8.66 -21.57 -38.56
CA GLU A 149 -8.08 -20.24 -38.46
C GLU A 149 -9.11 -19.17 -38.88
N GLN A 150 -9.77 -19.34 -40.02
CA GLN A 150 -10.78 -18.39 -40.50
C GLN A 150 -11.97 -18.28 -39.53
N HIS A 151 -12.40 -19.41 -38.95
CA HIS A 151 -13.45 -19.42 -37.94
C HIS A 151 -13.02 -18.70 -36.66
N LEU A 152 -11.78 -18.88 -36.20
CA LEU A 152 -11.24 -18.15 -35.07
C LEU A 152 -11.13 -16.65 -35.36
N GLN A 153 -10.59 -16.25 -36.51
CA GLN A 153 -10.49 -14.84 -36.90
C GLN A 153 -11.88 -14.17 -36.96
N THR A 154 -12.89 -14.86 -37.51
CA THR A 154 -14.28 -14.36 -37.52
C THR A 154 -14.78 -14.14 -36.09
N ARG A 155 -14.57 -15.11 -35.18
CA ARG A 155 -14.95 -14.97 -33.77
C ARG A 155 -14.21 -13.83 -33.06
N LEU A 156 -12.94 -13.61 -33.36
CA LEU A 156 -12.16 -12.48 -32.82
C LEU A 156 -12.72 -11.14 -33.30
N HIS A 157 -13.05 -11.06 -34.60
CA HIS A 157 -13.68 -9.88 -35.18
C HIS A 157 -15.04 -9.59 -34.52
N ASP A 158 -15.91 -10.60 -34.37
CA ASP A 158 -17.21 -10.48 -33.71
C ASP A 158 -17.13 -10.13 -32.21
N ALA A 159 -15.97 -10.38 -31.60
CA ALA A 159 -15.67 -10.00 -30.22
C ALA A 159 -15.14 -8.56 -30.08
N GLY A 160 -14.88 -7.86 -31.19
CA GLY A 160 -14.28 -6.53 -31.23
C GLY A 160 -12.74 -6.53 -31.22
N LEU A 161 -12.09 -7.66 -31.49
CA LEU A 161 -10.63 -7.80 -31.63
C LEU A 161 -10.24 -7.78 -33.12
N THR A 162 -10.57 -6.69 -33.81
CA THR A 162 -10.45 -6.56 -35.27
C THR A 162 -9.01 -6.34 -35.77
N ASP A 163 -8.09 -6.03 -34.88
CA ASP A 163 -6.68 -5.74 -35.16
C ASP A 163 -5.74 -6.92 -34.84
N ALA A 164 -6.28 -8.14 -34.88
CA ALA A 164 -5.51 -9.36 -34.66
C ALA A 164 -4.54 -9.63 -35.83
N GLN A 165 -3.26 -9.78 -35.52
CA GLN A 165 -2.18 -10.10 -36.46
C GLN A 165 -1.69 -11.54 -36.23
N GLY A 166 -1.83 -12.38 -37.24
CA GLY A 166 -1.41 -13.78 -37.21
C GLY A 166 0.10 -13.96 -37.37
N VAL A 167 0.69 -14.82 -36.55
CA VAL A 167 2.05 -15.35 -36.70
C VAL A 167 1.97 -16.87 -36.81
N ARG A 168 2.66 -17.45 -37.79
CA ARG A 168 2.66 -18.89 -38.10
C ARG A 168 4.09 -19.41 -38.11
N GLY A 169 4.25 -20.72 -37.91
CA GLY A 169 5.56 -21.39 -37.87
C GLY A 169 6.11 -21.46 -36.45
N ALA A 170 6.61 -22.63 -36.06
CA ALA A 170 7.05 -22.89 -34.69
C ALA A 170 8.15 -21.90 -34.24
N ASP A 171 9.14 -21.65 -35.10
CA ASP A 171 10.24 -20.72 -34.81
C ASP A 171 9.75 -19.28 -34.64
N ASP A 172 8.92 -18.78 -35.55
CA ASP A 172 8.34 -17.42 -35.48
C ASP A 172 7.43 -17.25 -34.25
N VAL A 173 6.68 -18.30 -33.87
CA VAL A 173 5.84 -18.33 -32.66
C VAL A 173 6.70 -18.27 -31.40
N LEU A 174 7.80 -19.04 -31.33
CA LEU A 174 8.72 -19.02 -30.20
C LEU A 174 9.46 -17.68 -30.09
N GLU A 175 9.91 -17.12 -31.22
CA GLU A 175 10.50 -15.78 -31.28
C GLU A 175 9.47 -14.72 -30.81
N ALA A 176 8.22 -14.87 -31.22
CA ALA A 176 7.14 -13.97 -30.85
C ALA A 176 6.84 -13.96 -29.34
N ILE A 177 6.91 -15.11 -28.67
CA ILE A 177 6.78 -15.22 -27.20
C ILE A 177 7.96 -14.54 -26.50
N GLY A 178 9.14 -14.67 -27.08
CA GLY A 178 10.38 -14.08 -26.59
C GLY A 178 11.02 -14.86 -25.45
N PRO A 179 12.11 -14.32 -24.86
CA PRO A 179 12.94 -15.07 -23.93
C PRO A 179 12.24 -15.35 -22.59
N PRO A 180 12.64 -16.44 -21.91
CA PRO A 180 12.13 -16.78 -20.60
C PRO A 180 12.48 -15.70 -19.57
N ALA A 181 11.63 -15.53 -18.56
CA ALA A 181 11.87 -14.61 -17.47
C ALA A 181 12.98 -15.13 -16.53
N THR A 182 14.22 -14.70 -16.78
CA THR A 182 15.35 -14.98 -15.90
C THR A 182 15.19 -14.19 -14.59
N GLY A 183 15.09 -14.90 -13.47
CA GLY A 183 14.92 -14.30 -12.13
C GLY A 183 13.50 -14.29 -11.57
N ARG A 184 12.55 -15.00 -12.19
CA ARG A 184 11.27 -15.31 -11.54
C ARG A 184 11.53 -16.05 -10.23
N ARG A 185 11.08 -15.48 -9.11
CA ARG A 185 11.10 -16.16 -7.81
C ARG A 185 9.84 -16.99 -7.67
N HIS A 186 10.01 -18.28 -7.41
CA HIS A 186 8.91 -19.19 -7.08
C HIS A 186 8.71 -19.23 -5.57
N GLY A 187 7.45 -19.23 -5.13
CA GLY A 187 7.07 -19.33 -3.73
C GLY A 187 7.02 -17.99 -3.00
N PRO A 188 6.64 -18.03 -1.71
CA PRO A 188 6.51 -16.82 -0.90
C PRO A 188 7.88 -16.17 -0.70
N PRO A 189 7.94 -14.82 -0.64
CA PRO A 189 9.19 -14.14 -0.34
C PRO A 189 9.71 -14.53 1.06
N PRO A 190 11.03 -14.40 1.30
CA PRO A 190 11.63 -14.68 2.59
C PRO A 190 11.00 -13.81 3.68
N GLY A 191 11.06 -14.28 4.93
CA GLY A 191 10.65 -13.48 6.07
C GLY A 191 11.53 -12.25 6.22
N ASP A 192 10.96 -11.14 6.68
CA ASP A 192 11.76 -9.97 7.03
C ASP A 192 12.54 -10.27 8.32
N HIS A 193 13.83 -9.95 8.32
CA HIS A 193 14.71 -10.10 9.48
C HIS A 193 14.89 -8.74 10.14
N ALA A 194 14.01 -8.40 11.08
CA ALA A 194 14.23 -7.28 11.99
C ALA A 194 14.88 -7.78 13.27
N HIS A 195 15.88 -7.05 13.78
CA HIS A 195 16.45 -7.36 15.09
C HIS A 195 15.38 -7.12 16.17
N PRO A 196 15.01 -8.14 16.97
CA PRO A 196 14.05 -7.96 18.04
C PRO A 196 14.64 -7.03 19.11
N LEU A 197 13.87 -6.03 19.54
CA LEU A 197 14.25 -5.18 20.67
C LEU A 197 13.74 -5.78 21.98
N PRO A 198 14.50 -5.67 23.09
CA PRO A 198 14.04 -6.11 24.39
C PRO A 198 12.90 -5.22 24.89
N THR A 199 12.23 -5.64 25.97
CA THR A 199 11.27 -4.80 26.68
C THR A 199 11.92 -3.48 27.08
N LEU A 200 11.26 -2.37 26.74
CA LEU A 200 11.75 -1.02 26.99
C LEU A 200 11.22 -0.46 28.31
N PRO A 201 11.95 0.46 28.97
CA PRO A 201 11.47 1.12 30.16
C PRO A 201 10.26 2.01 29.84
N ARG A 202 9.31 2.07 30.79
CA ARG A 202 8.10 2.93 30.72
C ARG A 202 8.38 4.41 31.06
N SER A 203 9.64 4.76 31.26
CA SER A 203 10.09 6.13 31.55
C SER A 203 9.69 7.12 30.44
N GLY A 204 9.34 8.34 30.83
CA GLY A 204 9.10 9.46 29.91
C GLY A 204 10.36 9.87 29.13
N MET A 205 10.19 10.74 28.14
CA MET A 205 11.24 11.13 27.19
C MET A 205 12.56 11.57 27.84
N ALA A 206 12.50 12.32 28.94
CA ALA A 206 13.68 12.88 29.60
C ALA A 206 14.63 11.82 30.18
N ALA A 207 14.09 10.72 30.71
CA ALA A 207 14.88 9.65 31.34
C ALA A 207 15.08 8.42 30.43
N PHE A 208 14.25 8.27 29.40
CA PHE A 208 14.16 7.06 28.58
C PHE A 208 15.49 6.53 28.06
N ARG A 209 16.29 7.40 27.45
CA ARG A 209 17.57 7.00 26.84
C ARG A 209 18.57 6.51 27.90
N ALA A 210 18.66 7.22 29.02
CA ALA A 210 19.53 6.85 30.13
C ALA A 210 19.07 5.56 30.82
N ASP A 211 17.76 5.36 30.96
CA ASP A 211 17.21 4.11 31.48
C ASP A 211 17.49 2.91 30.57
N CYS A 212 17.40 3.08 29.25
CA CYS A 212 17.79 2.04 28.30
C CYS A 212 19.27 1.67 28.46
N TRP A 213 20.15 2.67 28.56
CA TRP A 213 21.59 2.47 28.74
C TRP A 213 21.92 1.70 30.02
N ARG A 214 21.25 2.02 31.13
CA ARG A 214 21.44 1.33 32.42
C ARG A 214 20.93 -0.11 32.43
N ARG A 215 19.88 -0.43 31.67
CA ARG A 215 19.17 -1.72 31.77
C ARG A 215 19.49 -2.72 30.67
N GLN A 216 20.10 -2.28 29.57
CA GLN A 216 20.34 -3.11 28.39
C GLN A 216 21.83 -3.43 28.20
N ASN A 217 22.10 -4.60 27.63
CA ASN A 217 23.44 -4.91 27.11
C ASN A 217 23.78 -4.00 25.91
N ASP A 218 25.06 -3.97 25.51
CA ASP A 218 25.54 -3.04 24.48
C ASP A 218 24.88 -3.22 23.13
N VAL A 219 24.60 -4.47 22.72
CA VAL A 219 23.98 -4.78 21.44
C VAL A 219 22.54 -4.25 21.41
N HIS A 220 21.74 -4.58 22.42
CA HIS A 220 20.36 -4.11 22.50
C HIS A 220 20.28 -2.60 22.65
N PHE A 221 21.13 -1.99 23.48
CA PHE A 221 21.18 -0.54 23.62
C PHE A 221 21.52 0.13 22.30
N THR A 222 22.50 -0.39 21.55
CA THR A 222 22.87 0.15 20.24
C THR A 222 21.70 0.13 19.26
N HIS A 223 20.94 -0.97 19.21
CA HIS A 223 19.76 -1.07 18.36
C HIS A 223 18.63 -0.14 18.82
N THR A 224 18.34 -0.07 20.12
CA THR A 224 17.34 0.84 20.70
C THR A 224 17.72 2.31 20.49
N ASP A 225 18.97 2.69 20.75
CA ASP A 225 19.49 4.04 20.54
C ASP A 225 19.47 4.44 19.05
N GLY A 226 19.75 3.49 18.16
CA GLY A 226 19.58 3.68 16.71
C GLY A 226 18.15 4.07 16.33
N GLN A 227 17.13 3.41 16.89
CA GLN A 227 15.73 3.78 16.65
C GLN A 227 15.36 5.13 17.29
N TYR A 228 15.86 5.41 18.49
CA TYR A 228 15.68 6.71 19.15
C TYR A 228 16.27 7.86 18.31
N ARG A 229 17.51 7.72 17.86
CA ARG A 229 18.20 8.70 17.02
C ARG A 229 17.50 8.90 15.68
N ALA A 230 16.98 7.83 15.07
CA ALA A 230 16.18 7.93 13.85
C ALA A 230 14.92 8.78 14.07
N GLY A 231 14.20 8.59 15.18
CA GLY A 231 13.05 9.41 15.55
C GLY A 231 13.41 10.88 15.80
N TYR A 232 14.50 11.12 16.52
CA TYR A 232 15.04 12.46 16.77
C TYR A 232 15.39 13.21 15.48
N ALA A 233 16.12 12.57 14.57
CA ALA A 233 16.51 13.15 13.29
C ALA A 233 15.31 13.41 12.39
N ALA A 234 14.34 12.48 12.34
CA ALA A 234 13.12 12.62 11.56
C ALA A 234 12.29 13.82 12.04
N ALA A 235 12.12 13.98 13.35
CA ALA A 235 11.42 15.12 13.95
C ALA A 235 12.07 16.45 13.58
N ARG A 236 13.39 16.59 13.75
CA ARG A 236 14.11 17.83 13.41
C ARG A 236 14.02 18.17 11.93
N THR A 237 14.14 17.16 11.06
CA THR A 237 14.05 17.33 9.61
C THR A 237 12.63 17.69 9.17
N TRP A 238 11.61 17.17 9.86
CA TRP A 238 10.22 17.53 9.60
C TRP A 238 9.91 18.95 10.07
N LEU A 239 10.28 19.32 11.29
CA LEU A 239 10.06 20.68 11.83
C LEU A 239 10.73 21.75 10.98
N ALA A 240 11.97 21.51 10.53
CA ALA A 240 12.70 22.44 9.67
C ALA A 240 12.03 22.68 8.30
N ARG A 241 11.20 21.74 7.83
CA ARG A 241 10.47 21.84 6.57
C ARG A 241 9.06 22.41 6.74
N THR A 242 8.41 22.10 7.86
CA THR A 242 6.98 22.36 8.05
C THR A 242 6.71 23.62 8.85
N LEU A 243 7.60 23.97 9.79
CA LEU A 243 7.47 25.18 10.59
C LEU A 243 8.48 26.22 10.06
N PRO A 244 8.03 27.39 9.58
CA PRO A 244 8.95 28.49 9.31
C PRO A 244 9.71 28.84 10.60
N SER A 245 10.97 29.27 10.47
CA SER A 245 11.69 29.80 11.63
C SER A 245 10.84 30.91 12.26
N PRO A 246 10.64 30.91 13.58
CA PRO A 246 9.90 31.98 14.21
C PRO A 246 10.56 33.31 13.81
N PRO A 247 9.78 34.35 13.46
CA PRO A 247 10.36 35.67 13.32
C PRO A 247 11.11 35.99 14.63
N PRO A 248 12.23 36.73 14.58
CA PRO A 248 12.91 37.14 15.80
C PRO A 248 11.91 37.92 16.65
N THR A 249 11.42 37.29 17.71
CA THR A 249 10.52 37.93 18.65
C THR A 249 11.35 39.01 19.35
N ALA A 250 11.00 40.28 19.12
CA ALA A 250 11.32 41.34 20.06
C ALA A 250 10.74 40.89 21.40
N GLY A 251 11.63 40.48 22.33
CA GLY A 251 11.20 39.94 23.61
C GLY A 251 10.32 40.96 24.34
N PRO A 252 9.28 40.52 25.07
CA PRO A 252 8.60 41.42 25.97
C PRO A 252 9.63 41.96 26.98
N ALA A 253 9.70 43.28 27.12
CA ALA A 253 10.63 43.95 28.03
C ALA A 253 10.41 43.58 29.52
N ASP A 254 9.29 42.91 29.83
CA ASP A 254 8.76 42.77 31.19
C ASP A 254 8.94 41.38 31.83
N GLY A 255 9.82 40.52 31.31
CA GLY A 255 10.21 39.26 32.01
C GLY A 255 9.10 38.23 32.25
N ARG A 256 7.88 38.44 31.72
CA ARG A 256 6.78 37.46 31.77
C ARG A 256 7.04 36.34 30.77
N THR A 257 7.10 35.10 31.25
CA THR A 257 7.13 33.89 30.42
C THR A 257 5.89 33.87 29.53
N ALA A 258 6.06 34.00 28.23
CA ALA A 258 4.93 33.94 27.29
C ALA A 258 4.31 32.52 27.32
N GLU A 259 2.98 32.47 27.37
CA GLU A 259 2.23 31.21 27.47
C GLU A 259 2.44 30.32 26.23
N PRO A 260 2.58 28.99 26.40
CA PRO A 260 2.74 28.08 25.27
C PRO A 260 1.60 28.21 24.25
N THR A 261 1.96 28.36 22.97
CA THR A 261 0.95 28.49 21.90
C THR A 261 0.62 27.12 21.33
N ALA A 262 -0.65 26.70 21.45
CA ALA A 262 -1.13 25.46 20.88
C ALA A 262 -1.05 25.47 19.34
N PHE A 263 -0.82 24.31 18.74
CA PHE A 263 -0.83 24.14 17.30
C PHE A 263 -2.24 24.36 16.73
N THR A 264 -2.31 24.95 15.53
CA THR A 264 -3.56 25.06 14.76
C THR A 264 -4.09 23.68 14.35
N LEU A 265 -5.32 23.64 13.84
CA LEU A 265 -5.95 22.42 13.31
C LEU A 265 -5.06 21.74 12.25
N GLN A 266 -4.60 22.50 11.26
CA GLN A 266 -3.77 22.00 10.17
C GLN A 266 -2.41 21.49 10.65
N GLU A 267 -1.78 22.20 11.59
CA GLU A 267 -0.53 21.76 12.20
C GLU A 267 -0.72 20.48 13.01
N THR A 268 -1.85 20.35 13.72
CA THR A 268 -2.20 19.14 14.48
C THR A 268 -2.38 17.94 13.55
N GLU A 269 -3.12 18.08 12.44
CA GLU A 269 -3.25 17.03 11.42
C GLU A 269 -1.88 16.65 10.82
N ALA A 270 -1.03 17.64 10.57
CA ALA A 270 0.32 17.41 10.04
C ALA A 270 1.22 16.65 11.03
N VAL A 271 1.13 16.94 12.33
CA VAL A 271 1.82 16.19 13.39
C VAL A 271 1.31 14.77 13.47
N ARG A 272 -0.02 14.55 13.46
CA ARG A 272 -0.62 13.21 13.49
C ARG A 272 -0.12 12.37 12.32
N LEU A 273 -0.10 12.95 11.12
CA LEU A 273 0.43 12.30 9.93
C LEU A 273 1.94 12.02 10.04
N PHE A 274 2.73 12.95 10.60
CA PHE A 274 4.15 12.72 10.86
C PHE A 274 4.38 11.52 11.80
N LEU A 275 3.64 11.46 12.90
CA LEU A 275 3.72 10.36 13.87
C LEU A 275 3.32 9.03 13.24
N ALA A 276 2.22 8.99 12.48
CA ALA A 276 1.84 7.81 11.73
C ALA A 276 2.95 7.38 10.75
N ARG A 277 3.54 8.32 9.97
CA ARG A 277 4.63 8.03 9.03
C ARG A 277 5.88 7.48 9.73
N LEU A 278 6.20 7.99 10.92
CA LEU A 278 7.35 7.57 11.71
C LEU A 278 7.26 6.10 12.15
N THR A 279 6.04 5.62 12.43
CA THR A 279 5.82 4.33 13.10
C THR A 279 5.16 3.27 12.22
N VAL A 280 4.61 3.63 11.05
CA VAL A 280 3.88 2.71 10.16
C VAL A 280 4.70 1.50 9.67
N SER A 281 6.03 1.59 9.72
CA SER A 281 6.96 0.50 9.36
C SER A 281 7.81 0.03 10.53
N SER A 282 7.37 0.31 11.77
CA SER A 282 8.02 -0.21 12.98
C SER A 282 7.86 -1.72 13.06
N PRO A 283 8.94 -2.52 13.17
CA PRO A 283 8.86 -3.98 13.25
C PRO A 283 8.13 -4.50 14.49
N SER A 284 8.16 -3.75 15.59
CA SER A 284 7.51 -4.12 16.86
C SER A 284 7.10 -2.87 17.66
N PRO A 285 6.25 -3.02 18.69
CA PRO A 285 5.88 -1.92 19.58
C PRO A 285 7.09 -1.25 20.24
N GLN A 286 8.13 -2.00 20.57
CA GLN A 286 9.36 -1.47 21.15
C GLN A 286 10.08 -0.51 20.18
N HIS A 287 10.12 -0.84 18.88
CA HIS A 287 10.67 0.07 17.88
C HIS A 287 9.88 1.38 17.81
N THR A 288 8.56 1.29 17.92
CA THR A 288 7.66 2.45 17.95
C THR A 288 7.93 3.33 19.15
N VAL A 289 7.97 2.77 20.36
CA VAL A 289 8.26 3.53 21.59
C VAL A 289 9.61 4.25 21.48
N ALA A 290 10.67 3.55 21.06
CA ALA A 290 12.00 4.16 20.91
C ALA A 290 11.98 5.35 19.93
N ARG A 291 11.34 5.20 18.76
CA ARG A 291 11.20 6.27 17.77
C ARG A 291 10.40 7.45 18.29
N VAL A 292 9.27 7.20 18.97
CA VAL A 292 8.42 8.26 19.51
C VAL A 292 9.13 9.04 20.61
N ARG A 293 9.84 8.37 21.52
CA ARG A 293 10.66 9.05 22.54
C ARG A 293 11.77 9.89 21.91
N GLY A 294 12.40 9.39 20.85
CA GLY A 294 13.34 10.16 20.03
C GLY A 294 12.71 11.39 19.39
N ALA A 295 11.52 11.23 18.81
CA ALA A 295 10.78 12.34 18.20
C ALA A 295 10.41 13.41 19.22
N GLN A 296 9.93 13.05 20.42
CA GLN A 296 9.66 14.01 21.50
C GLN A 296 10.91 14.86 21.83
N ALA A 297 12.09 14.24 21.92
CA ALA A 297 13.34 14.97 22.13
C ALA A 297 13.72 15.86 20.94
N GLY A 298 13.43 15.41 19.71
CA GLY A 298 13.65 16.19 18.49
C GLY A 298 12.76 17.44 18.42
N PHE A 299 11.48 17.31 18.80
CA PHE A 299 10.55 18.42 18.94
C PHE A 299 11.02 19.42 19.99
N LEU A 300 11.41 18.93 21.17
CA LEU A 300 11.87 19.78 22.26
C LEU A 300 13.13 20.58 21.90
N SER A 301 14.05 19.99 21.12
CA SER A 301 15.25 20.68 20.61
C SER A 301 14.96 21.88 19.69
N ARG A 302 13.70 22.06 19.29
CA ARG A 302 13.19 23.18 18.48
C ARG A 302 12.15 24.00 19.23
N SER A 303 12.15 23.95 20.56
CA SER A 303 11.17 24.62 21.42
C SER A 303 9.72 24.24 21.09
N VAL A 304 9.47 22.99 20.70
CA VAL A 304 8.11 22.44 20.55
C VAL A 304 7.92 21.31 21.54
N LEU A 305 6.88 21.38 22.36
CA LEU A 305 6.49 20.29 23.23
C LEU A 305 5.56 19.35 22.47
N LEU A 306 5.98 18.09 22.30
CA LEU A 306 5.14 17.01 21.78
C LEU A 306 4.64 16.17 22.95
N ASP A 307 3.34 16.27 23.22
CA ASP A 307 2.64 15.44 24.20
C ASP A 307 1.99 14.24 23.51
N VAL A 308 2.27 13.08 24.07
CA VAL A 308 1.74 11.77 23.66
C VAL A 308 1.48 11.00 24.96
N PRO A 309 0.59 9.99 24.95
CA PRO A 309 0.30 9.21 26.14
C PRO A 309 1.58 8.73 26.86
N ASP A 310 1.59 8.86 28.19
CA ASP A 310 2.73 8.47 29.01
C ASP A 310 3.05 6.99 28.84
N ASP A 311 2.04 6.12 28.91
CA ASP A 311 2.20 4.70 28.63
C ASP A 311 1.73 4.33 27.21
N LEU A 312 2.66 4.46 26.27
CA LEU A 312 2.44 4.03 24.89
C LEU A 312 2.23 2.51 24.79
N THR A 313 2.66 1.70 25.75
CA THR A 313 2.53 0.23 25.61
C THR A 313 1.11 -0.27 25.80
N ASP A 314 0.26 0.54 26.44
CA ASP A 314 -1.15 0.23 26.71
C ASP A 314 -2.11 0.90 25.70
N CYS A 315 -1.57 1.55 24.65
CA CYS A 315 -2.34 2.26 23.65
C CYS A 315 -2.49 1.48 22.32
N ALA A 316 -3.53 1.81 21.55
CA ALA A 316 -3.68 1.38 20.16
C ALA A 316 -3.16 2.40 19.15
N GLY A 317 -2.87 1.93 17.95
CA GLY A 317 -2.58 2.75 16.77
C GLY A 317 -1.30 2.34 16.03
N PRO A 318 -0.84 3.19 15.09
CA PRO A 318 0.26 2.90 14.20
C PRO A 318 1.53 2.53 14.97
N GLY A 319 2.08 1.35 14.68
CA GLY A 319 3.31 0.84 15.27
C GLY A 319 3.15 0.09 16.59
N LEU A 320 1.97 0.10 17.22
CA LEU A 320 1.70 -0.60 18.49
C LEU A 320 0.78 -1.80 18.28
N THR A 321 -0.37 -1.58 17.65
CA THR A 321 -1.35 -2.63 17.31
C THR A 321 -1.31 -2.96 15.81
N THR A 322 -0.17 -2.74 15.16
CA THR A 322 0.03 -2.96 13.73
C THR A 322 0.89 -4.18 13.43
N VAL A 323 0.78 -4.68 12.21
CA VAL A 323 1.74 -5.64 11.63
C VAL A 323 2.48 -4.94 10.47
N PRO A 324 3.82 -4.96 10.45
CA PRO A 324 4.58 -4.42 9.33
C PRO A 324 4.16 -5.10 8.02
N LEU A 325 3.89 -4.30 6.99
CA LEU A 325 3.62 -4.83 5.66
C LEU A 325 4.92 -5.25 4.95
N THR A 326 5.44 -6.40 5.40
CA THR A 326 6.57 -7.11 4.80
C THR A 326 6.20 -7.64 3.40
N PRO A 327 7.16 -7.95 2.51
CA PRO A 327 6.84 -8.58 1.23
C PRO A 327 6.06 -9.88 1.42
N ARG A 328 6.33 -10.61 2.51
CA ARG A 328 5.63 -11.85 2.87
C ARG A 328 4.19 -11.60 3.28
N VAL A 329 3.93 -10.62 4.15
CA VAL A 329 2.56 -10.26 4.55
C VAL A 329 1.75 -9.81 3.33
N LEU A 330 2.33 -8.96 2.48
CA LEU A 330 1.67 -8.52 1.25
C LEU A 330 1.40 -9.67 0.28
N HIS A 331 2.40 -10.53 0.04
CA HIS A 331 2.21 -11.71 -0.79
C HIS A 331 1.04 -12.55 -0.27
N THR A 332 0.97 -12.81 1.04
CA THR A 332 -0.14 -13.54 1.67
C THR A 332 -1.48 -12.84 1.44
N ILE A 333 -1.59 -11.53 1.68
CA ILE A 333 -2.83 -10.76 1.44
C ILE A 333 -3.23 -10.87 -0.01
N THR A 334 -2.32 -10.56 -0.93
CA THR A 334 -2.63 -10.55 -2.37
C THR A 334 -2.98 -11.93 -2.87
N TRP A 335 -2.26 -12.96 -2.43
CA TRP A 335 -2.46 -14.34 -2.86
C TRP A 335 -3.82 -14.87 -2.40
N ARG A 336 -4.17 -14.61 -1.13
CA ARG A 336 -5.38 -15.17 -0.50
C ARG A 336 -6.63 -14.31 -0.66
N LEU A 337 -6.48 -13.00 -0.81
CA LEU A 337 -7.59 -12.04 -0.95
C LEU A 337 -7.55 -11.39 -2.35
N PRO A 338 -8.15 -12.05 -3.34
CA PRO A 338 -8.16 -11.53 -4.70
C PRO A 338 -9.14 -10.37 -4.91
N ASN A 339 -10.13 -10.18 -4.03
CA ASN A 339 -11.00 -9.01 -4.05
C ASN A 339 -10.20 -7.77 -3.59
N PRO A 340 -10.01 -6.73 -4.44
CA PRO A 340 -9.22 -5.55 -4.10
C PRO A 340 -9.63 -4.86 -2.81
N LEU A 341 -10.95 -4.80 -2.56
CA LEU A 341 -11.49 -4.11 -1.39
C LEU A 341 -11.16 -4.84 -0.10
N ARG A 342 -11.33 -6.16 -0.08
CA ARG A 342 -11.02 -6.98 1.09
C ARG A 342 -9.52 -6.97 1.38
N ALA A 343 -8.70 -7.08 0.34
CA ALA A 343 -7.25 -6.99 0.46
C ALA A 343 -6.82 -5.64 1.06
N ALA A 344 -7.37 -4.54 0.55
CA ALA A 344 -7.07 -3.20 1.04
C ALA A 344 -7.62 -2.90 2.44
N ALA A 345 -8.83 -3.39 2.75
CA ALA A 345 -9.44 -3.26 4.07
C ALA A 345 -8.60 -3.97 5.14
N LEU A 346 -8.19 -5.21 4.86
CA LEU A 346 -7.33 -5.97 5.75
C LEU A 346 -5.94 -5.31 5.89
N ALA A 347 -5.32 -4.91 4.79
CA ALA A 347 -4.05 -4.20 4.84
C ALA A 347 -4.15 -2.92 5.66
N SER A 348 -5.26 -2.17 5.52
CA SER A 348 -5.53 -0.97 6.30
C SER A 348 -5.60 -1.27 7.78
N MET A 349 -6.34 -2.28 8.21
CA MET A 349 -6.34 -2.73 9.63
C MET A 349 -4.92 -3.03 10.14
N LEU A 350 -4.10 -3.71 9.33
CA LEU A 350 -2.75 -4.10 9.72
C LEU A 350 -1.79 -2.91 9.86
N PHE A 351 -1.87 -1.89 8.99
CA PHE A 351 -0.92 -0.77 9.05
C PHE A 351 -1.42 0.43 9.88
N THR A 352 -2.73 0.60 10.05
CA THR A 352 -3.26 1.68 10.90
C THR A 352 -3.31 1.28 12.36
N GLY A 353 -3.59 0.00 12.64
CA GLY A 353 -3.77 -0.46 14.01
C GLY A 353 -5.02 0.12 14.68
N THR A 354 -5.94 0.67 13.88
CA THR A 354 -7.17 1.30 14.36
C THR A 354 -8.37 0.34 14.35
N SER A 355 -9.49 0.74 14.94
CA SER A 355 -10.69 -0.08 15.02
C SER A 355 -11.37 -0.25 13.66
N ARG A 356 -12.06 -1.38 13.47
CA ARG A 356 -12.85 -1.61 12.26
C ARG A 356 -13.96 -0.57 12.08
N ASP A 357 -14.49 -0.04 13.18
CA ASP A 357 -15.60 0.92 13.17
C ASP A 357 -15.11 2.25 12.60
N LEU A 358 -13.90 2.70 12.99
CA LEU A 358 -13.27 3.88 12.40
C LEU A 358 -12.95 3.65 10.92
N LEU A 359 -12.35 2.51 10.55
CA LEU A 359 -12.04 2.22 9.15
C LEU A 359 -13.28 2.12 8.27
N SER A 360 -14.41 1.65 8.81
CA SER A 360 -15.68 1.60 8.08
C SER A 360 -16.18 2.97 7.65
N MET A 361 -15.76 4.04 8.33
CA MET A 361 -16.07 5.42 7.97
C MET A 361 -15.18 5.98 6.84
N THR A 362 -14.14 5.27 6.41
CA THR A 362 -13.25 5.74 5.34
C THR A 362 -14.03 5.93 4.04
N GLN A 363 -13.95 7.12 3.43
CA GLN A 363 -14.55 7.43 2.13
C GLN A 363 -13.52 7.28 1.01
N ILE A 364 -13.97 7.29 -0.25
CA ILE A 364 -13.05 7.29 -1.39
C ILE A 364 -12.18 8.56 -1.36
N GLU A 365 -12.76 9.71 -1.06
CA GLU A 365 -12.05 10.99 -0.93
C GLU A 365 -11.11 11.08 0.30
N SER A 366 -11.26 10.19 1.28
CA SER A 366 -10.36 10.10 2.43
C SER A 366 -8.95 9.66 2.04
N VAL A 367 -8.77 9.04 0.87
CA VAL A 367 -7.47 8.60 0.36
C VAL A 367 -6.92 9.67 -0.58
N ASP A 368 -5.69 10.13 -0.33
CA ASP A 368 -5.07 11.12 -1.21
C ASP A 368 -4.78 10.56 -2.60
N HIS A 369 -4.53 11.44 -3.57
CA HIS A 369 -4.26 11.07 -4.96
C HIS A 369 -3.06 10.10 -5.10
N HIS A 370 -2.05 10.22 -4.24
CA HIS A 370 -0.88 9.32 -4.25
C HIS A 370 -1.09 8.04 -3.43
N HIS A 371 -2.26 7.86 -2.82
CA HIS A 371 -2.60 6.74 -1.95
C HIS A 371 -1.56 6.55 -0.82
N ALA A 372 -0.93 7.64 -0.39
CA ALA A 372 0.09 7.72 0.64
C ALA A 372 -0.49 8.11 2.01
N THR A 373 -1.72 8.62 2.07
CA THR A 373 -2.39 9.03 3.31
C THR A 373 -3.86 8.67 3.31
N VAL A 374 -4.39 8.36 4.49
CA VAL A 374 -5.82 8.20 4.73
C VAL A 374 -6.24 9.20 5.82
N ALA A 375 -7.20 10.07 5.52
CA ALA A 375 -7.76 11.07 6.42
C ALA A 375 -9.22 10.71 6.73
N ILE A 376 -9.49 10.22 7.95
CA ILE A 376 -10.83 9.82 8.37
C ILE A 376 -11.44 10.94 9.20
N ASP A 377 -12.60 11.42 8.76
CA ASP A 377 -13.40 12.40 9.50
C ASP A 377 -14.47 11.67 10.33
N ARG A 378 -14.21 11.54 11.63
CA ARG A 378 -15.14 10.95 12.60
C ARG A 378 -16.13 11.99 13.12
N ASP A 379 -15.60 13.15 13.51
CA ASP A 379 -16.33 14.12 14.33
C ASP A 379 -17.38 14.88 13.53
N SER A 380 -17.08 15.27 12.28
CA SER A 380 -18.04 16.02 11.45
C SER A 380 -19.28 15.19 11.07
N ARG A 381 -19.18 13.85 11.15
CA ARG A 381 -20.30 12.95 10.87
C ARG A 381 -21.20 12.71 12.07
N ILE A 382 -20.65 12.76 13.27
CA ILE A 382 -21.39 12.53 14.51
C ILE A 382 -21.99 13.85 15.02
N ASN A 383 -21.25 14.96 14.87
CA ASN A 383 -21.59 16.27 15.44
C ASN A 383 -21.95 17.28 14.35
N ILE A 384 -23.09 17.09 13.69
CA ILE A 384 -23.58 17.99 12.63
C ILE A 384 -23.74 19.42 13.19
N GLY A 385 -23.09 20.40 12.57
CA GLY A 385 -23.17 21.82 12.93
C GLY A 385 -22.09 22.32 13.90
N GLN A 386 -21.20 21.45 14.39
CA GLN A 386 -20.00 21.85 15.12
C GLN A 386 -18.84 22.18 14.18
N ALA A 387 -17.91 23.02 14.62
CA ALA A 387 -16.68 23.26 13.88
C ALA A 387 -15.89 21.94 13.75
N PRO A 388 -15.34 21.63 12.56
CA PRO A 388 -14.69 20.35 12.32
C PRO A 388 -13.47 20.17 13.23
N GLY A 389 -13.44 19.03 13.91
CA GLY A 389 -12.28 18.58 14.67
C GLY A 389 -11.14 18.12 13.75
N PRO A 390 -9.92 17.92 14.30
CA PRO A 390 -8.79 17.43 13.51
C PRO A 390 -9.07 16.00 13.06
N ARG A 391 -8.86 15.71 11.77
CA ARG A 391 -9.09 14.37 11.21
C ARG A 391 -8.11 13.34 11.78
N HIS A 392 -8.50 12.06 11.71
CA HIS A 392 -7.62 10.94 12.01
C HIS A 392 -6.72 10.69 10.80
N MET A 393 -5.42 10.95 10.96
CA MET A 393 -4.46 10.96 9.85
C MET A 393 -3.54 9.75 9.89
N TYR A 394 -3.66 8.87 8.91
CA TYR A 394 -2.84 7.68 8.78
C TYR A 394 -1.89 7.77 7.59
N ALA A 395 -0.68 7.26 7.79
CA ALA A 395 0.28 7.05 6.72
C ALA A 395 0.05 5.69 6.07
N VAL A 396 0.10 5.64 4.74
CA VAL A 396 0.05 4.38 4.00
C VAL A 396 1.48 3.94 3.66
N PRO A 397 1.92 2.75 4.11
CA PRO A 397 3.22 2.20 3.70
C PRO A 397 3.32 2.12 2.18
N PRO A 398 4.50 2.39 1.57
CA PRO A 398 4.68 2.33 0.12
C PRO A 398 4.14 1.04 -0.53
N ARG A 399 4.29 -0.08 0.16
CA ARG A 399 3.86 -1.38 -0.33
C ARG A 399 2.33 -1.61 -0.25
N ALA A 400 1.60 -0.87 0.59
CA ALA A 400 0.14 -0.95 0.66
C ALA A 400 -0.56 -0.07 -0.37
N ARG A 401 0.14 0.92 -0.94
CA ARG A 401 -0.45 1.89 -1.89
C ARG A 401 -1.09 1.21 -3.12
N PRO A 402 -0.48 0.18 -3.74
CA PRO A 402 -1.13 -0.54 -4.83
C PRO A 402 -2.45 -1.21 -4.41
N LEU A 403 -2.56 -1.70 -3.17
CA LEU A 403 -3.81 -2.29 -2.66
C LEU A 403 -4.91 -1.23 -2.55
N LEU A 404 -4.58 -0.08 -1.94
CA LEU A 404 -5.54 1.03 -1.83
C LEU A 404 -5.94 1.58 -3.19
N ARG A 405 -4.98 1.74 -4.12
CA ARG A 405 -5.26 2.13 -5.51
C ARG A 405 -6.24 1.18 -6.17
N ALA A 406 -5.99 -0.13 -6.06
CA ALA A 406 -6.90 -1.14 -6.61
C ALA A 406 -8.30 -1.06 -5.98
N ALA A 407 -8.40 -0.82 -4.67
CA ALA A 407 -9.68 -0.69 -3.98
C ALA A 407 -10.46 0.58 -4.35
N VAL A 408 -9.78 1.73 -4.44
CA VAL A 408 -10.38 3.00 -4.90
C VAL A 408 -10.92 2.86 -6.31
N GLU A 409 -10.12 2.32 -7.23
CA GLU A 409 -10.55 2.09 -8.62
C GLU A 409 -11.69 1.08 -8.72
N PHE A 410 -11.68 0.04 -7.88
CA PHE A 410 -12.76 -0.92 -7.81
C PHE A 410 -14.08 -0.27 -7.36
N ARG A 411 -14.03 0.67 -6.41
CA ARG A 411 -15.23 1.40 -5.98
C ARG A 411 -15.71 2.37 -7.04
N ARG A 412 -14.84 3.15 -7.65
CA ARG A 412 -15.20 4.06 -8.75
C ARG A 412 -15.86 3.34 -9.93
N ARG A 413 -15.44 2.11 -10.23
CA ARG A 413 -16.02 1.26 -11.29
C ARG A 413 -17.26 0.49 -10.85
N SER A 414 -17.70 0.62 -9.60
CA SER A 414 -18.93 -0.01 -9.10
C SER A 414 -20.15 0.88 -9.43
N PRO A 415 -21.28 0.30 -9.89
CA PRO A 415 -22.47 1.08 -10.24
C PRO A 415 -22.94 1.98 -9.09
N ARG A 416 -23.36 3.21 -9.41
CA ARG A 416 -23.93 4.18 -8.45
C ARG A 416 -23.00 4.59 -7.30
N THR A 417 -21.70 4.67 -7.55
CA THR A 417 -20.71 5.11 -6.56
C THR A 417 -20.37 6.59 -6.73
N ALA A 418 -20.49 7.36 -5.66
CA ALA A 418 -20.01 8.75 -5.57
C ALA A 418 -18.76 8.84 -4.67
N ASP A 419 -18.00 9.94 -4.74
CA ASP A 419 -16.72 10.06 -4.01
C ASP A 419 -16.88 10.05 -2.47
N HIS A 420 -18.03 10.47 -1.97
CA HIS A 420 -18.36 10.41 -0.53
C HIS A 420 -18.79 9.01 -0.07
N HIS A 421 -18.86 8.02 -0.97
CA HIS A 421 -19.22 6.65 -0.62
C HIS A 421 -18.13 5.97 0.22
N GLY A 422 -18.53 5.07 1.11
CA GLY A 422 -17.60 4.35 1.98
C GLY A 422 -16.68 3.42 1.16
N LEU A 423 -15.37 3.63 1.24
CA LEU A 423 -14.36 2.82 0.56
C LEU A 423 -14.47 1.35 1.02
N PHE A 424 -14.53 1.13 2.33
CA PHE A 424 -14.62 -0.19 2.95
C PHE A 424 -16.05 -0.59 3.35
N ALA A 425 -17.06 0.09 2.81
CA ALA A 425 -18.46 -0.27 3.05
C ALA A 425 -18.69 -1.75 2.72
N ASN A 426 -19.34 -2.46 3.65
CA ASN A 426 -19.63 -3.90 3.60
C ASN A 426 -18.41 -4.85 3.57
N CYS A 427 -17.17 -4.35 3.73
CA CYS A 427 -15.98 -5.21 3.72
C CYS A 427 -15.76 -5.92 5.06
N PHE A 428 -16.01 -5.22 6.18
CA PHE A 428 -15.84 -5.80 7.52
C PHE A 428 -17.06 -6.62 7.97
N GLY A 429 -18.26 -6.29 7.49
CA GLY A 429 -19.49 -7.07 7.72
C GLY A 429 -19.84 -7.29 9.20
N THR A 430 -20.51 -8.42 9.48
CA THR A 430 -20.75 -8.89 10.85
C THR A 430 -19.49 -9.54 11.43
N THR A 431 -19.40 -9.68 12.76
CA THR A 431 -18.24 -10.32 13.41
C THR A 431 -17.87 -11.69 12.81
N PRO A 432 -18.82 -12.62 12.54
CA PRO A 432 -18.48 -13.89 11.89
C PRO A 432 -17.89 -13.73 10.47
N ARG A 433 -18.33 -12.71 9.71
CA ARG A 433 -17.77 -12.44 8.37
C ARG A 433 -16.36 -11.87 8.45
N LEU A 434 -16.08 -11.05 9.46
CA LEU A 434 -14.74 -10.55 9.72
C LEU A 434 -13.80 -11.68 10.14
N GLU A 435 -14.23 -12.55 11.04
CA GLU A 435 -13.46 -13.72 11.47
C GLU A 435 -13.15 -14.66 10.29
N ALA A 436 -14.13 -14.92 9.42
CA ALA A 436 -13.91 -15.68 8.19
C ALA A 436 -12.90 -14.98 7.26
N LEU A 437 -12.98 -13.66 7.10
CA LEU A 437 -12.02 -12.89 6.30
C LEU A 437 -10.59 -12.99 6.88
N VAL A 438 -10.45 -12.92 8.21
CA VAL A 438 -9.16 -13.08 8.89
C VAL A 438 -8.62 -14.50 8.71
N ALA A 439 -9.48 -15.51 8.87
CA ALA A 439 -9.13 -16.91 8.65
C ALA A 439 -8.68 -17.17 7.20
N ASP A 440 -9.41 -16.63 6.23
CA ASP A 440 -9.07 -16.69 4.80
C ASP A 440 -7.66 -16.12 4.58
N ALA A 441 -7.41 -14.92 5.10
CA ALA A 441 -6.11 -14.27 5.00
C ALA A 441 -4.99 -15.01 5.73
N GLY A 442 -5.30 -15.76 6.79
CA GLY A 442 -4.34 -16.48 7.61
C GLY A 442 -3.31 -15.56 8.28
N LEU A 443 -3.73 -14.35 8.65
CA LEU A 443 -2.90 -13.33 9.30
C LEU A 443 -3.50 -12.98 10.66
N ALA A 444 -2.65 -12.90 11.68
CA ALA A 444 -3.06 -12.34 12.97
C ALA A 444 -3.26 -10.83 12.82
N ILE A 445 -4.40 -10.33 13.29
CA ILE A 445 -4.68 -8.89 13.36
C ILE A 445 -4.67 -8.47 14.83
N PRO A 446 -3.63 -7.76 15.30
CA PRO A 446 -3.49 -7.41 16.72
C PRO A 446 -4.69 -6.63 17.27
N THR A 447 -5.28 -5.74 16.48
CA THR A 447 -6.44 -4.93 16.90
C THR A 447 -7.70 -5.72 17.21
N LEU A 448 -7.84 -6.93 16.68
CA LEU A 448 -8.98 -7.81 16.98
C LEU A 448 -8.73 -8.68 18.22
N VAL A 449 -7.47 -9.01 18.49
CA VAL A 449 -7.07 -9.82 19.65
C VAL A 449 -7.01 -8.98 20.92
N HIS A 450 -6.53 -7.74 20.79
CA HIS A 450 -6.43 -6.78 21.89
C HIS A 450 -7.16 -5.49 21.50
N PRO A 451 -8.50 -5.49 21.50
CA PRO A 451 -9.27 -4.31 21.17
C PRO A 451 -9.05 -3.24 22.24
N HIS A 452 -8.72 -2.03 21.80
CA HIS A 452 -8.65 -0.87 22.67
C HIS A 452 -9.88 0.03 22.43
N PRO A 453 -10.60 0.43 23.50
CA PRO A 453 -11.80 1.26 23.38
C PRO A 453 -11.48 2.75 23.16
N GLY A 454 -10.24 3.18 23.41
CA GLY A 454 -9.80 4.56 23.28
C GLY A 454 -9.36 4.94 21.86
N ASP A 455 -9.17 6.23 21.64
CA ASP A 455 -8.58 6.76 20.40
C ASP A 455 -7.12 6.32 20.26
N ASP A 456 -6.66 6.20 19.00
CA ASP A 456 -5.28 5.83 18.72
C ASP A 456 -4.30 6.87 19.32
N TRP A 457 -3.18 6.41 19.87
CA TRP A 457 -2.20 7.24 20.60
C TRP A 457 -1.73 8.48 19.80
N HIS A 458 -1.56 8.33 18.49
CA HIS A 458 -1.09 9.43 17.63
C HIS A 458 -2.19 10.47 17.40
N THR A 459 -3.47 10.09 17.48
CA THR A 459 -4.61 11.01 17.32
C THR A 459 -4.86 11.80 18.61
N THR A 460 -4.50 11.24 19.77
CA THR A 460 -4.53 11.96 21.04
C THR A 460 -3.34 12.90 21.21
N ALA A 461 -2.29 12.78 20.38
CA ALA A 461 -1.12 13.65 20.46
C ALA A 461 -1.47 15.14 20.31
N ARG A 462 -0.76 15.99 21.06
CA ARG A 462 -0.90 17.45 21.07
C ARG A 462 0.46 18.12 21.02
N CYS A 463 0.50 19.35 20.51
CA CYS A 463 1.74 20.12 20.36
C CYS A 463 1.55 21.58 20.77
N TRP A 464 2.58 22.12 21.43
CA TRP A 464 2.67 23.53 21.79
C TRP A 464 4.04 24.09 21.44
N ARG A 465 4.06 25.33 20.96
CA ARG A 465 5.29 26.12 20.81
C ARG A 465 5.64 26.72 22.16
N LEU A 466 6.86 26.49 22.61
CA LEU A 466 7.42 27.06 23.83
C LEU A 466 8.14 28.36 23.47
N HIS A 467 7.86 29.43 24.21
CA HIS A 467 8.51 30.74 24.02
C HIS A 467 9.78 30.91 24.87
N THR A 468 10.33 29.80 25.37
CA THR A 468 11.60 29.74 26.07
C THR A 468 12.73 29.28 25.12
N PRO A 469 13.99 29.72 25.37
CA PRO A 469 15.12 29.26 24.58
C PRO A 469 15.22 27.74 24.62
N ALA A 470 15.50 27.13 23.47
CA ALA A 470 15.56 25.68 23.34
C ALA A 470 16.54 25.11 24.39
N PRO A 471 16.14 24.09 25.16
CA PRO A 471 17.04 23.46 26.10
C PRO A 471 18.25 22.87 25.35
N PRO A 472 19.44 22.82 25.98
CA PRO A 472 20.63 22.26 25.34
C PRO A 472 20.33 20.84 24.84
N THR A 473 20.82 20.53 23.64
CA THR A 473 20.60 19.23 23.01
C THR A 473 20.98 18.09 23.96
N PRO A 474 20.16 17.02 24.08
CA PRO A 474 20.44 15.87 24.95
C PRO A 474 21.62 15.00 24.47
N ASP A 475 22.51 15.54 23.63
CA ASP A 475 23.72 14.87 23.14
C ASP A 475 24.89 14.94 24.13
N VAL A 476 24.67 15.47 25.34
CA VAL A 476 25.65 15.38 26.44
C VAL A 476 25.43 14.09 27.23
N LEU A 477 25.50 12.95 26.54
CA LEU A 477 26.11 11.78 27.16
C LEU A 477 27.53 11.74 26.57
N PRO A 478 28.58 12.01 27.37
CA PRO A 478 29.94 11.84 26.89
C PRO A 478 30.11 10.42 26.34
N ARG A 479 31.14 10.19 25.51
CA ARG A 479 31.60 8.87 25.12
C ARG A 479 31.95 8.05 26.38
N LEU A 480 30.94 7.53 27.07
CA LEU A 480 31.02 6.63 28.22
C LEU A 480 31.28 5.21 27.69
N VAL A 481 32.29 5.08 26.83
CA VAL A 481 32.87 3.78 26.46
C VAL A 481 33.73 3.26 27.63
N GLU A 482 34.12 4.12 28.57
CA GLU A 482 35.07 3.78 29.64
C GLU A 482 34.48 3.66 31.05
N LEU A 483 33.16 3.87 31.24
CA LEU A 483 32.55 3.73 32.57
C LEU A 483 31.20 3.03 32.49
N ARG A 484 31.25 1.70 32.45
CA ARG A 484 30.21 0.85 33.07
C ARG A 484 30.74 0.37 34.43
N PRO A 485 29.90 0.30 35.47
CA PRO A 485 30.22 -0.51 36.65
C PRO A 485 30.29 -2.00 36.30
#